data_AF-A0A7D9JRC8-F1
#
_entry.id   AF-A0A7D9JRC8-F1
#
_cell.length_a   1.000
_cell.length_b   1.000
_cell.length_c   1.000
_cell.angle_alpha   90.00
_cell.angle_beta   90.00
_cell.angle_gamma   90.00
#
_symmetry.space_group_name_H-M   'P 1'
#
loop_
_entity.id
_entity.type
_entity.pdbx_description
1 polymer ?
#
loop_
_entity_poly.entity_id
_entity_poly.type
_entity_poly.pdbx_seq_one_letter_code
_entity_poly.pdbx_strand_id
1 'polypeptide(L)'
;MQLDKLKKTNVFNSTFNIWYKGHFGTINNFRLGRLPSVPVDWSEINAAWGQTVLLLHALARKMNLKFKRYRLVPFGNHSYLESLEDKSKELPLYASGGFRFFWDTKFDHAMVAFLDCLQEFKEEVEKVDKRFCLPYRMENGKIYDSSGTGGSYSIKIQFNSEEHWTKALKFMLTNLKWGLAWLNAQFSEK
;
A
#
# COMPACT_ATOMS: atom_id res chain seq x y z
N MET A 1 -4.14 -33.96 -18.85
CA MET A 1 -2.96 -33.51 -18.10
C MET A 1 -2.73 -31.99 -18.30
N GLN A 2 -3.74 -31.17 -17.98
CA GLN A 2 -3.70 -29.70 -18.11
C GLN A 2 -4.55 -28.97 -17.05
N LEU A 3 -5.48 -29.67 -16.37
CA LEU A 3 -6.29 -29.12 -15.29
C LEU A 3 -5.55 -29.01 -13.93
N ASP A 4 -4.50 -29.79 -13.70
CA ASP A 4 -3.77 -29.77 -12.41
C ASP A 4 -2.70 -28.66 -12.32
N LYS A 5 -2.37 -28.00 -13.44
CA LYS A 5 -1.49 -26.82 -13.44
C LYS A 5 -2.21 -25.52 -13.09
N LEU A 6 -3.55 -25.50 -13.14
CA LEU A 6 -4.37 -24.32 -12.83
C LEU A 6 -4.83 -24.27 -11.35
N LYS A 7 -4.62 -25.33 -10.57
CA LYS A 7 -4.99 -25.36 -9.14
C LYS A 7 -3.97 -24.70 -8.20
N LYS A 8 -2.79 -24.35 -8.69
CA LYS A 8 -1.68 -23.77 -7.89
C LYS A 8 -1.33 -22.32 -8.24
N THR A 9 -2.10 -21.67 -9.11
CA THR A 9 -1.99 -20.21 -9.23
C THR A 9 -2.68 -19.62 -8.02
N ASN A 10 -1.92 -19.41 -6.95
CA ASN A 10 -2.39 -18.88 -5.69
C ASN A 10 -3.31 -17.68 -5.95
N VAL A 11 -4.58 -17.79 -5.57
CA VAL A 11 -5.68 -16.88 -5.97
C VAL A 11 -5.32 -15.41 -5.74
N PHE A 12 -4.45 -15.12 -4.78
CA PHE A 12 -3.94 -13.77 -4.51
C PHE A 12 -3.03 -13.19 -5.59
N ASN A 13 -2.09 -13.97 -6.16
CA ASN A 13 -1.24 -13.48 -7.25
C ASN A 13 -2.05 -13.24 -8.52
N SER A 14 -3.12 -14.02 -8.74
CA SER A 14 -4.07 -13.77 -9.83
C SER A 14 -4.94 -12.54 -9.59
N THR A 15 -5.10 -12.11 -8.34
CA THR A 15 -6.00 -11.00 -7.96
C THR A 15 -5.27 -9.66 -7.80
N PHE A 16 -4.01 -9.64 -7.34
CA PHE A 16 -3.24 -8.40 -7.13
C PHE A 16 -1.89 -8.44 -7.85
N ASN A 17 -1.85 -7.90 -9.06
CA ASN A 17 -0.61 -7.76 -9.82
C ASN A 17 0.10 -6.45 -9.48
N ILE A 18 1.19 -6.53 -8.69
CA ILE A 18 2.06 -5.38 -8.40
C ILE A 18 3.27 -5.38 -9.34
N TRP A 19 3.40 -4.29 -10.09
CA TRP A 19 4.49 -4.07 -11.04
C TRP A 19 4.96 -2.60 -11.02
N TYR A 20 5.65 -2.17 -12.07
CA TYR A 20 6.06 -0.79 -12.27
C TYR A 20 5.88 -0.36 -13.72
N LYS A 21 5.67 0.94 -13.94
CA LYS A 21 5.67 1.57 -15.27
C LYS A 21 6.51 2.84 -15.18
N GLY A 22 7.76 2.77 -15.63
CA GLY A 22 8.73 3.84 -15.42
C GLY A 22 8.94 4.15 -13.93
N HIS A 23 8.71 5.40 -13.54
CA HIS A 23 8.83 5.85 -12.15
C HIS A 23 7.67 5.42 -11.24
N PHE A 24 6.53 4.99 -11.81
CA PHE A 24 5.35 4.62 -11.03
C PHE A 24 5.41 3.17 -10.56
N GLY A 25 5.00 2.91 -9.32
CA GLY A 25 4.50 1.59 -8.94
C GLY A 25 3.08 1.41 -9.47
N THR A 26 2.71 0.19 -9.85
CA THR A 26 1.37 -0.13 -10.34
C THR A 26 0.77 -1.29 -9.57
N ILE A 27 -0.54 -1.26 -9.38
CA ILE A 27 -1.33 -2.39 -8.87
C ILE A 27 -2.55 -2.61 -9.76
N ASN A 28 -2.72 -3.82 -10.29
CA ASN A 28 -3.77 -4.16 -11.25
C ASN A 28 -3.84 -3.15 -12.42
N ASN A 29 -2.66 -2.77 -12.92
CA ASN A 29 -2.43 -1.79 -14.00
C ASN A 29 -2.71 -0.32 -13.67
N PHE A 30 -3.22 0.02 -12.49
CA PHE A 30 -3.39 1.42 -12.07
C PHE A 30 -2.08 1.98 -11.50
N ARG A 31 -1.67 3.16 -11.96
CA ARG A 31 -0.50 3.88 -11.44
C ARG A 31 -0.83 4.54 -10.10
N LEU A 32 0.04 4.30 -9.12
CA LEU A 32 -0.05 4.94 -7.82
C LEU A 32 1.01 6.04 -7.71
N GLY A 33 0.60 7.27 -7.93
CA GLY A 33 1.45 8.45 -7.92
C GLY A 33 1.15 9.38 -9.11
N ARG A 34 1.89 10.49 -9.17
CA ARG A 34 1.79 11.52 -10.21
C ARG A 34 3.15 12.16 -10.46
N LEU A 35 3.41 12.62 -11.68
CA LEU A 35 4.60 13.42 -12.00
C LEU A 35 4.19 14.68 -12.77
N PRO A 36 4.96 15.77 -12.70
CA PRO A 36 4.66 16.99 -13.45
C PRO A 36 4.67 16.74 -14.96
N SER A 37 5.59 15.89 -15.43
CA SER A 37 5.73 15.52 -16.86
C SER A 37 4.75 14.43 -17.32
N VAL A 38 4.18 13.66 -16.39
CA VAL A 38 3.26 12.56 -16.68
C VAL A 38 2.11 12.64 -15.68
N PRO A 39 1.09 13.48 -15.95
CA PRO A 39 -0.07 13.57 -15.07
C PRO A 39 -0.82 12.24 -15.05
N VAL A 40 -1.31 11.89 -13.86
CA VAL A 40 -2.16 10.71 -13.62
C VAL A 40 -3.46 11.21 -13.01
N ASP A 41 -4.59 10.81 -13.59
CA ASP A 41 -5.90 11.21 -13.11
C ASP A 41 -6.16 10.67 -11.71
N TRP A 42 -6.81 11.48 -10.88
CA TRP A 42 -7.14 11.10 -9.52
C TRP A 42 -8.04 9.88 -9.45
N SER A 43 -8.91 9.64 -10.45
CA SER A 43 -9.70 8.41 -10.53
C SER A 43 -8.83 7.15 -10.62
N GLU A 44 -7.70 7.20 -11.35
CA GLU A 44 -6.72 6.11 -11.44
C GLU A 44 -5.96 5.95 -10.11
N ILE A 45 -5.49 7.05 -9.51
CA ILE A 45 -4.79 7.02 -8.22
C ILE A 45 -5.70 6.46 -7.12
N ASN A 46 -6.97 6.89 -7.09
CA ASN A 46 -7.98 6.41 -6.17
C ASN A 46 -8.28 4.92 -6.38
N ALA A 47 -8.34 4.46 -7.64
CA ALA A 47 -8.49 3.04 -7.94
C ALA A 47 -7.28 2.22 -7.46
N ALA A 48 -6.06 2.74 -7.67
CA ALA A 48 -4.83 2.12 -7.18
C ALA A 48 -4.81 2.04 -5.64
N TRP A 49 -5.22 3.10 -4.94
CA TRP A 49 -5.39 3.09 -3.48
C TRP A 49 -6.45 2.07 -3.04
N GLY A 50 -7.57 1.99 -3.74
CA GLY A 50 -8.61 0.99 -3.47
C GLY A 50 -8.09 -0.45 -3.52
N GLN A 51 -7.33 -0.78 -4.56
CA GLN A 51 -6.68 -2.09 -4.69
C GLN A 51 -5.63 -2.32 -3.59
N THR A 52 -4.89 -1.27 -3.22
CA THR A 52 -3.86 -1.30 -2.18
C THR A 52 -4.45 -1.58 -0.80
N VAL A 53 -5.58 -0.93 -0.45
CA VAL A 53 -6.33 -1.19 0.78
C VAL A 53 -6.89 -2.60 0.80
N LEU A 54 -7.50 -3.04 -0.30
CA LEU A 54 -8.06 -4.38 -0.42
C LEU A 54 -6.98 -5.45 -0.24
N LEU A 55 -5.79 -5.25 -0.81
CA LEU A 55 -4.66 -6.16 -0.66
C LEU A 55 -4.25 -6.29 0.81
N LEU A 56 -3.92 -5.18 1.49
CA LEU A 56 -3.47 -5.24 2.88
C LEU A 56 -4.55 -5.79 3.81
N HIS A 57 -5.81 -5.44 3.59
CA HIS A 57 -6.95 -6.03 4.30
C HIS A 57 -7.01 -7.55 4.11
N ALA A 58 -6.82 -8.04 2.89
CA ALA A 58 -6.86 -9.47 2.61
C ALA A 58 -5.65 -10.23 3.19
N LEU A 59 -4.45 -9.64 3.16
CA LEU A 59 -3.25 -10.16 3.83
C LEU A 59 -3.48 -10.28 5.35
N ALA A 60 -3.94 -9.21 5.99
CA ALA A 60 -4.23 -9.18 7.42
C ALA A 60 -5.30 -10.22 7.81
N ARG A 61 -6.39 -10.32 7.03
CA ARG A 61 -7.44 -11.32 7.25
C ARG A 61 -6.90 -12.75 7.15
N LYS A 62 -5.99 -13.03 6.21
CA LYS A 62 -5.37 -14.36 6.08
C LYS A 62 -4.45 -14.72 7.24
N MET A 63 -3.83 -13.73 7.87
CA MET A 63 -3.03 -13.90 9.08
C MET A 63 -3.85 -13.83 10.37
N ASN A 64 -5.17 -13.61 10.29
CA ASN A 64 -6.02 -13.29 11.44
C ASN A 64 -5.50 -12.09 12.26
N LEU A 65 -4.85 -11.14 11.58
CA LEU A 65 -4.33 -9.91 12.17
C LEU A 65 -5.43 -8.87 12.32
N LYS A 66 -5.53 -8.28 13.51
CA LYS A 66 -6.32 -7.09 13.80
C LYS A 66 -5.37 -5.94 14.14
N PHE A 67 -5.38 -4.90 13.32
CA PHE A 67 -4.60 -3.69 13.55
C PHE A 67 -5.07 -2.95 14.82
N LYS A 68 -4.15 -2.31 15.52
CA LYS A 68 -4.40 -1.69 16.83
C LYS A 68 -5.10 -0.35 16.78
N ARG A 69 -4.71 0.51 15.83
CA ARG A 69 -5.16 1.91 15.76
C ARG A 69 -6.20 2.18 14.68
N TYR A 70 -6.17 1.40 13.61
CA TYR A 70 -6.99 1.67 12.43
C TYR A 70 -7.65 0.42 11.89
N ARG A 71 -8.83 0.58 11.31
CA ARG A 71 -9.50 -0.46 10.53
C ARG A 71 -9.44 -0.11 9.05
N LEU A 72 -8.92 -1.01 8.23
CA LEU A 72 -8.97 -0.87 6.77
C LEU A 72 -10.40 -1.14 6.26
N VAL A 73 -10.93 -0.23 5.44
CA VAL A 73 -12.25 -0.39 4.81
C VAL A 73 -12.10 -0.35 3.27
N PRO A 74 -12.02 -1.53 2.62
CA PRO A 74 -12.04 -1.62 1.17
C PRO A 74 -13.40 -1.19 0.62
N PHE A 75 -13.42 -0.13 -0.18
CA PHE A 75 -14.64 0.45 -0.75
C PHE A 75 -14.38 0.97 -2.18
N GLY A 76 -13.81 0.09 -3.02
CA GLY A 76 -13.45 0.43 -4.41
C GLY A 76 -12.49 1.62 -4.47
N ASN A 77 -12.71 2.54 -5.41
CA ASN A 77 -11.92 3.79 -5.53
C ASN A 77 -12.28 4.85 -4.47
N HIS A 78 -13.08 4.53 -3.46
CA HIS A 78 -13.37 5.41 -2.32
C HIS A 78 -13.01 4.70 -1.00
N SER A 79 -11.98 3.85 -1.03
CA SER A 79 -11.51 3.13 0.15
C SER A 79 -10.94 4.09 1.20
N TYR A 80 -11.03 3.71 2.48
CA TYR A 80 -10.68 4.57 3.61
C TYR A 80 -10.21 3.75 4.82
N LEU A 81 -9.75 4.43 5.86
CA LEU A 81 -9.51 3.87 7.18
C LEU A 81 -10.43 4.50 8.21
N GLU A 82 -10.74 3.76 9.26
CA GLU A 82 -11.40 4.29 10.45
C GLU A 82 -10.42 4.27 11.63
N SER A 83 -10.39 5.34 12.42
CA SER A 83 -9.69 5.33 13.70
C SER A 83 -10.47 4.48 14.72
N LEU A 84 -9.76 3.60 15.42
CA LEU A 84 -10.33 2.80 16.51
C LEU A 84 -10.42 3.59 17.82
N GLU A 85 -9.62 4.65 17.95
CA GLU A 85 -9.66 5.58 19.08
C GLU A 85 -10.78 6.62 18.90
N ASP A 86 -10.97 7.12 17.67
CA ASP A 86 -12.00 8.10 17.32
C ASP A 86 -12.87 7.56 16.17
N LYS A 87 -13.95 6.87 16.54
CA LYS A 87 -14.87 6.24 15.57
C LYS A 87 -15.59 7.23 14.65
N SER A 88 -15.57 8.52 14.96
CA SER A 88 -16.16 9.55 14.10
C SER A 88 -15.23 9.97 12.95
N LYS A 89 -13.96 9.54 13.00
CA LYS A 89 -12.92 9.97 12.09
C LYS A 89 -12.70 8.94 10.98
N GLU A 90 -13.28 9.24 9.83
CA GLU A 90 -12.93 8.61 8.56
C GLU A 90 -11.68 9.24 7.96
N LEU A 91 -10.77 8.40 7.48
CA LEU A 91 -9.51 8.76 6.85
C LEU A 91 -9.55 8.29 5.39
N PRO A 92 -10.04 9.14 4.46
CA PRO A 92 -10.21 8.77 3.06
C PRO A 92 -8.86 8.57 2.37
N LEU A 93 -8.70 7.43 1.68
CA LEU A 93 -7.58 7.16 0.76
C LEU A 93 -7.99 7.44 -0.69
N TYR A 94 -8.72 8.54 -0.89
CA TYR A 94 -9.10 9.03 -2.20
C TYR A 94 -9.16 10.56 -2.18
N ALA A 95 -8.97 11.17 -3.34
CA ALA A 95 -9.08 12.61 -3.51
C ALA A 95 -9.65 12.98 -4.88
N SER A 96 -10.20 14.18 -4.99
CA SER A 96 -10.71 14.74 -6.26
C SER A 96 -9.72 15.66 -6.96
N GLY A 97 -8.57 15.95 -6.34
CA GLY A 97 -7.60 16.94 -6.81
C GLY A 97 -8.08 18.39 -6.68
N GLY A 98 -7.38 19.31 -7.37
CA GLY A 98 -7.72 20.74 -7.45
C GLY A 98 -7.22 21.59 -6.27
N PHE A 99 -7.57 22.88 -6.25
CA PHE A 99 -7.02 23.83 -5.27
C PHE A 99 -7.41 23.48 -3.82
N ARG A 100 -8.61 22.92 -3.61
CA ARG A 100 -9.11 22.48 -2.28
C ARG A 100 -8.30 21.34 -1.68
N PHE A 101 -7.68 20.52 -2.52
CA PHE A 101 -6.88 19.37 -2.11
C PHE A 101 -5.60 19.78 -1.37
N PHE A 102 -5.01 20.93 -1.70
CA PHE A 102 -3.80 21.41 -1.01
C PHE A 102 -4.03 21.76 0.47
N TRP A 103 -5.29 22.03 0.85
CA TRP A 103 -5.66 22.46 2.20
C TRP A 103 -6.26 21.33 3.05
N ASP A 104 -6.71 20.23 2.45
CA ASP A 104 -7.28 19.09 3.18
C ASP A 104 -6.19 18.06 3.54
N THR A 105 -5.86 17.97 4.82
CA THR A 105 -4.85 17.04 5.34
C THR A 105 -5.38 15.63 5.56
N LYS A 106 -6.68 15.37 5.35
CA LYS A 106 -7.29 14.06 5.59
C LYS A 106 -6.63 12.95 4.78
N PHE A 107 -6.33 13.20 3.51
CA PHE A 107 -5.66 12.23 2.64
C PHE A 107 -4.24 11.92 3.13
N ASP A 108 -3.48 12.93 3.54
CA ASP A 108 -2.14 12.75 4.13
C ASP A 108 -2.20 11.93 5.44
N HIS A 109 -3.17 12.22 6.30
CA HIS A 109 -3.39 11.43 7.52
C HIS A 109 -3.77 9.98 7.22
N ALA A 110 -4.61 9.76 6.20
CA ALA A 110 -5.01 8.44 5.77
C ALA A 110 -3.82 7.63 5.23
N MET A 111 -2.96 8.24 4.43
CA MET A 111 -1.74 7.59 3.91
C MET A 111 -0.77 7.23 5.04
N VAL A 112 -0.61 8.10 6.04
CA VAL A 112 0.21 7.79 7.23
C VAL A 112 -0.39 6.65 8.05
N ALA A 113 -1.71 6.67 8.27
CA ALA A 113 -2.42 5.59 8.97
C ALA A 113 -2.34 4.26 8.21
N PHE A 114 -2.35 4.28 6.88
CA PHE A 114 -2.13 3.09 6.06
C PHE A 114 -0.71 2.55 6.21
N LEU A 115 0.29 3.42 6.15
CA LEU A 115 1.69 3.03 6.31
C LEU A 115 1.94 2.40 7.68
N ASP A 116 1.24 2.90 8.70
CA ASP A 116 1.24 2.36 10.04
C ASP A 116 0.65 0.94 10.11
N CYS A 117 -0.51 0.69 9.48
CA CYS A 117 -1.02 -0.67 9.33
C CYS A 117 -0.03 -1.60 8.61
N LEU A 118 0.64 -1.11 7.57
CA LEU A 118 1.63 -1.92 6.85
C LEU A 118 2.87 -2.24 7.72
N GLN A 119 3.29 -1.29 8.56
CA GLN A 119 4.35 -1.51 9.55
C GLN A 119 3.95 -2.54 10.61
N GLU A 120 2.73 -2.46 11.15
CA GLU A 120 2.20 -3.46 12.07
C GLU A 120 2.11 -4.86 11.42
N PHE A 121 1.66 -4.94 10.17
CA PHE A 121 1.68 -6.18 9.39
C PHE A 121 3.09 -6.78 9.32
N LYS A 122 4.10 -5.96 8.97
CA LYS A 122 5.50 -6.38 8.90
C LYS A 122 5.99 -6.96 10.23
N GLU A 123 5.72 -6.28 11.34
CA GLU A 123 6.12 -6.73 12.68
C GLU A 123 5.50 -8.07 13.07
N GLU A 124 4.24 -8.31 12.70
CA GLU A 124 3.56 -9.58 12.96
C GLU A 124 4.09 -10.72 12.08
N VAL A 125 4.45 -10.43 10.82
CA VAL A 125 5.15 -11.41 9.97
C VAL A 125 6.51 -11.77 10.56
N GLU A 126 7.29 -10.80 11.05
CA GLU A 126 8.60 -11.01 11.68
C GLU A 126 8.54 -11.81 13.00
N LYS A 127 7.36 -11.92 13.63
CA LYS A 127 7.17 -12.85 14.77
C LYS A 127 7.11 -14.29 14.31
N VAL A 128 6.52 -14.55 13.16
CA VAL A 128 6.36 -15.89 12.57
C VAL A 128 7.65 -16.31 11.84
N ASP A 129 8.24 -15.41 11.06
CA ASP A 129 9.43 -15.66 10.26
C ASP A 129 10.50 -14.60 10.56
N LYS A 130 11.50 -14.97 11.36
CA LYS A 130 12.60 -14.08 11.77
C LYS A 130 13.54 -13.68 10.63
N ARG A 131 13.47 -14.38 9.49
CA ARG A 131 14.28 -14.07 8.30
C ARG A 131 13.53 -13.13 7.35
N PHE A 132 12.21 -12.98 7.52
CA PHE A 132 11.43 -12.04 6.74
C PHE A 132 11.90 -10.61 7.03
N CYS A 133 12.15 -9.85 5.97
CA CYS A 133 12.45 -8.44 6.06
C CYS A 133 11.88 -7.75 4.81
N LEU A 134 11.17 -6.64 5.02
CA LEU A 134 10.74 -5.80 3.91
C LEU A 134 11.92 -4.98 3.39
N PRO A 135 12.04 -4.78 2.06
CA PRO A 135 13.19 -4.09 1.47
C PRO A 135 13.28 -2.62 1.84
N TYR A 136 12.15 -1.97 2.18
CA TYR A 136 12.13 -0.57 2.56
C TYR A 136 11.59 -0.40 3.97
N ARG A 137 12.39 0.21 4.86
CA ARG A 137 11.95 0.58 6.22
C ARG A 137 10.86 1.66 6.13
N MET A 138 9.88 1.59 7.02
CA MET A 138 8.77 2.53 7.10
C MET A 138 8.69 3.10 8.52
N GLU A 139 8.57 4.41 8.66
CA GLU A 139 8.46 5.06 9.97
C GLU A 139 7.85 6.46 9.84
N ASN A 140 6.90 6.79 10.70
CA ASN A 140 6.33 8.15 10.84
C ASN A 140 5.90 8.81 9.52
N GLY A 141 5.26 8.05 8.62
CA GLY A 141 4.81 8.55 7.32
C GLY A 141 5.92 8.71 6.28
N LYS A 142 7.11 8.13 6.52
CA LYS A 142 8.24 8.11 5.59
C LYS A 142 8.66 6.69 5.26
N ILE A 143 9.22 6.52 4.07
CA ILE A 143 9.79 5.28 3.59
C ILE A 143 11.25 5.53 3.23
N TYR A 144 12.13 4.66 3.70
CA TYR A 144 13.58 4.85 3.64
C TYR A 144 14.19 3.95 2.58
N ASP A 145 14.99 4.56 1.71
CA ASP A 145 15.75 3.87 0.68
C ASP A 145 17.05 3.37 1.28
N SER A 146 17.07 2.07 1.60
CA SER A 146 18.28 1.40 2.07
C SER A 146 19.29 1.14 0.95
N SER A 147 18.94 1.43 -0.32
CA SER A 147 19.84 1.28 -1.45
C SER A 147 20.63 2.56 -1.71
N GLY A 148 21.96 2.46 -1.67
CA GLY A 148 23.00 3.36 -2.20
C GLY A 148 22.93 4.88 -1.91
N THR A 149 21.80 5.52 -2.23
CA THR A 149 21.55 6.96 -2.13
C THR A 149 21.11 7.42 -0.73
N GLY A 150 20.64 6.52 0.14
CA GLY A 150 20.38 6.81 1.56
C GLY A 150 19.28 7.84 1.84
N GLY A 151 18.24 7.90 1.00
CA GLY A 151 17.16 8.89 1.11
C GLY A 151 15.97 8.46 1.98
N SER A 152 15.18 9.43 2.45
CA SER A 152 13.85 9.20 3.03
C SER A 152 12.79 9.95 2.23
N TYR A 153 11.68 9.28 1.92
CA TYR A 153 10.60 9.82 1.10
C TYR A 153 9.29 9.83 1.88
N SER A 154 8.64 10.98 1.96
CA SER A 154 7.35 11.14 2.64
C SER A 154 6.21 10.56 1.79
N ILE A 155 5.25 9.88 2.43
CA ILE A 155 4.00 9.47 1.79
C ILE A 155 2.96 10.60 1.76
N LYS A 156 3.18 11.68 2.52
CA LYS A 156 2.35 12.88 2.50
C LYS A 156 2.60 13.70 1.23
N ILE A 157 1.60 14.42 0.77
CA ILE A 157 1.72 15.35 -0.36
C ILE A 157 2.11 16.74 0.12
N GLN A 158 1.62 17.19 1.28
CA GLN A 158 2.00 18.50 1.78
C GLN A 158 3.51 18.60 2.01
N PHE A 159 4.08 19.71 1.56
CA PHE A 159 5.52 20.00 1.62
C PHE A 159 6.38 18.90 0.97
N ASN A 160 5.86 18.26 -0.09
CA ASN A 160 6.53 17.20 -0.82
C ASN A 160 6.48 17.48 -2.33
N SER A 161 7.41 16.88 -3.10
CA SER A 161 7.35 16.91 -4.56
C SER A 161 6.56 15.70 -5.08
N GLU A 162 5.95 15.85 -6.25
CA GLU A 162 5.23 14.75 -6.91
C GLU A 162 6.16 13.55 -7.21
N GLU A 163 7.43 13.80 -7.54
CA GLU A 163 8.45 12.77 -7.77
C GLU A 163 8.76 11.98 -6.50
N HIS A 164 9.00 12.66 -5.38
CA HIS A 164 9.30 12.03 -4.10
C HIS A 164 8.08 11.27 -3.56
N TRP A 165 6.89 11.85 -3.68
CA TRP A 165 5.65 11.17 -3.33
C TRP A 165 5.43 9.90 -4.15
N THR A 166 5.59 9.97 -5.47
CA THR A 166 5.51 8.81 -6.36
C THR A 166 6.57 7.74 -6.03
N LYS A 167 7.79 8.15 -5.69
CA LYS A 167 8.85 7.22 -5.27
C LYS A 167 8.50 6.52 -3.95
N ALA A 168 7.96 7.24 -2.96
CA ALA A 168 7.48 6.66 -1.70
C ALA A 168 6.39 5.61 -1.97
N LEU A 169 5.39 5.94 -2.78
CA LEU A 169 4.29 5.02 -3.12
C LEU A 169 4.77 3.76 -3.86
N LYS A 170 5.77 3.89 -4.74
CA LYS A 170 6.40 2.75 -5.40
C LYS A 170 7.10 1.82 -4.40
N PHE A 171 7.81 2.38 -3.43
CA PHE A 171 8.44 1.59 -2.36
C PHE A 171 7.41 0.90 -1.46
N MET A 172 6.32 1.58 -1.12
CA MET A 172 5.21 0.99 -0.37
C MET A 172 4.60 -0.21 -1.11
N LEU A 173 4.32 -0.07 -2.42
CA LEU A 173 3.82 -1.17 -3.24
C LEU A 173 4.83 -2.31 -3.32
N THR A 174 6.12 -2.00 -3.36
CA THR A 174 7.16 -3.04 -3.35
C THR A 174 7.15 -3.81 -2.03
N ASN A 175 7.03 -3.14 -0.90
CA ASN A 175 6.84 -3.79 0.40
C ASN A 175 5.61 -4.70 0.44
N LEU A 176 4.46 -4.23 -0.07
CA LEU A 176 3.25 -5.04 -0.17
C LEU A 176 3.45 -6.28 -1.08
N LYS A 177 4.18 -6.14 -2.18
CA LYS A 177 4.53 -7.26 -3.06
C LYS A 177 5.37 -8.32 -2.32
N TRP A 178 6.30 -7.90 -1.47
CA TRP A 178 7.08 -8.82 -0.64
C TRP A 178 6.21 -9.52 0.42
N GLY A 179 5.30 -8.79 1.07
CA GLY A 179 4.32 -9.38 2.00
C GLY A 179 3.42 -10.41 1.31
N LEU A 180 2.97 -10.11 0.10
CA LEU A 180 2.19 -11.04 -0.74
C LEU A 180 3.01 -12.28 -1.13
N ALA A 181 4.27 -12.11 -1.54
CA ALA A 181 5.15 -13.22 -1.89
C ALA A 181 5.40 -14.14 -0.69
N TRP A 182 5.66 -13.56 0.50
CA TRP A 182 5.81 -14.31 1.74
C TRP A 182 4.55 -15.11 2.06
N LEU A 183 3.37 -14.48 2.05
CA LEU A 183 2.10 -15.16 2.31
C LEU A 183 1.92 -16.35 1.36
N ASN A 184 2.21 -16.17 0.08
CA ASN A 184 2.08 -17.23 -0.92
C ASN A 184 3.02 -18.41 -0.68
N ALA A 185 4.24 -18.16 -0.18
CA ALA A 185 5.18 -19.22 0.18
C ALA A 185 4.64 -20.08 1.33
N GLN A 186 4.07 -19.45 2.36
CA GLN A 186 3.50 -20.16 3.53
C GLN A 186 2.34 -21.10 3.18
N PHE A 187 1.58 -20.81 2.11
CA PHE A 187 0.42 -21.61 1.68
C PHE A 187 0.70 -22.52 0.49
N SER A 188 1.89 -22.47 -0.11
CA SER A 188 2.29 -23.42 -1.17
C SER A 188 2.93 -24.69 -0.62
N GLU A 189 3.34 -24.67 0.66
CA GLU A 189 3.94 -25.80 1.39
C GLU A 189 2.90 -26.70 2.10
N LYS A 190 1.60 -26.41 1.96
CA LYS A 190 0.49 -27.26 2.41
C LYS A 190 -0.29 -27.80 1.22
#